data_AF-A0A946A9W3-F1
#
_entry.id   AF-A0A946A9W3-F1
#
_cell.length_a   1.000
_cell.length_b   1.000
_cell.length_c   1.000
_cell.angle_alpha   90.00
_cell.angle_beta   90.00
_cell.angle_gamma   90.00
#
_symmetry.space_group_name_H-M   'P 1'
#
loop_
_entity.id
_entity.type
_entity.pdbx_description
1 polymer ?
#
loop_
_entity_poly.entity_id
_entity_poly.type
_entity_poly.pdbx_seq_one_letter_code
_entity_poly.pdbx_strand_id
1 'polypeptide(L)'
;MPNAYYSSTIGEFRAAETKMVLGELARHHQFDLNQRQRDAWLGQIELLKDQLSGHEGGHILFEFTIPRLGKRVDVVLIIEGVVFILEFKVGESTHIRAALEQAHDYALDLKNFHEDSHRLPLVPLVVTPAAEDEAGLPSLKWAHDRVAEPQVVSGADLSAQLELMVSQVEFGEIDVQGWIASRYKPTPTIVEAAEALYRNHRVDEITRSDAGRQNLNVTNDAISAIIEAAKRDGSKAICFVTGVPGAGKTLAGLNVATGRAQHHEDEHAVFLSGNGPLVAVLREALARDEAQRKEEERQEEEAAPRERMTIARARSKVESFVQNIHHFRDDALRSQAAPIEQVVVFDEAQRAWTRKQASKFMQTKRGVSDFDMSEPEFLISVMDRHDDWCVVICLVGGGQEINSGEAGIGE
;
A
#
# COMPACT_ATOMS: atom_id res chain seq x y z
N MET A 1 -1.28 7.07 -14.85
CA MET A 1 -1.87 7.95 -13.82
C MET A 1 -0.74 8.56 -12.99
N PRO A 2 -0.87 9.80 -12.49
CA PRO A 2 0.19 10.40 -11.69
C PRO A 2 0.19 9.88 -10.24
N ASN A 3 1.38 9.83 -9.62
CA ASN A 3 1.59 9.38 -8.23
C ASN A 3 1.14 10.42 -7.19
N ALA A 4 0.97 11.67 -7.59
CA ALA A 4 0.33 12.74 -6.82
C ALA A 4 -0.69 13.48 -7.69
N TYR A 5 -1.63 14.19 -7.08
CA TYR A 5 -2.53 15.06 -7.85
C TYR A 5 -1.87 16.37 -8.27
N TYR A 6 -0.90 16.83 -7.48
CA TYR A 6 -0.03 17.94 -7.82
C TYR A 6 1.40 17.63 -7.36
N SER A 7 2.38 18.01 -8.16
CA SER A 7 3.80 17.84 -7.84
C SER A 7 4.61 18.94 -8.52
N SER A 8 5.47 19.61 -7.78
CA SER A 8 6.40 20.61 -8.31
C SER A 8 7.52 20.89 -7.31
N THR A 9 8.54 21.64 -7.75
CA THR A 9 9.44 22.27 -6.79
C THR A 9 8.65 23.23 -5.89
N ILE A 10 9.13 23.46 -4.67
CA ILE A 10 8.49 24.39 -3.73
C ILE A 10 8.45 25.80 -4.33
N GLY A 11 9.51 26.22 -5.02
CA GLY A 11 9.51 27.56 -5.64
C GLY A 11 8.50 27.74 -6.76
N GLU A 12 8.30 26.73 -7.61
CA GLU A 12 7.23 26.76 -8.61
C GLU A 12 5.85 26.79 -7.96
N PHE A 13 5.65 26.00 -6.90
CA PHE A 13 4.38 25.98 -6.16
C PHE A 13 4.04 27.34 -5.55
N ARG A 14 5.03 28.01 -4.95
CA ARG A 14 4.86 29.35 -4.37
C ARG A 14 4.58 30.41 -5.43
N ALA A 15 5.24 30.32 -6.58
CA ALA A 15 5.03 31.24 -7.70
C ALA A 15 3.71 31.02 -8.45
N ALA A 16 3.17 29.80 -8.45
CA ALA A 16 1.92 29.45 -9.13
C ALA A 16 0.71 30.17 -8.50
N GLU A 17 -0.31 30.51 -9.29
CA GLU A 17 -1.56 31.03 -8.75
C GLU A 17 -2.34 29.94 -7.99
N THR A 18 -2.97 30.27 -6.86
CA THR A 18 -3.71 29.27 -6.03
C THR A 18 -4.78 28.51 -6.82
N LYS A 19 -5.49 29.19 -7.71
CA LYS A 19 -6.50 28.58 -8.60
C LYS A 19 -5.88 27.57 -9.59
N MET A 20 -4.62 27.73 -9.97
CA MET A 20 -3.93 26.79 -10.87
C MET A 20 -3.62 25.49 -10.14
N VAL A 21 -3.04 25.58 -8.93
CA VAL A 21 -2.78 24.41 -8.08
C VAL A 21 -4.09 23.69 -7.77
N LEU A 22 -5.13 24.41 -7.35
CA LEU A 22 -6.45 23.84 -7.12
C LEU A 22 -7.02 23.17 -8.38
N GLY A 23 -6.80 23.77 -9.55
CA GLY A 23 -7.22 23.21 -10.83
C GLY A 23 -6.59 21.87 -11.13
N GLU A 24 -5.28 21.71 -10.88
CA GLU A 24 -4.57 20.43 -11.04
C GLU A 24 -5.04 19.38 -10.02
N LEU A 25 -5.28 19.77 -8.77
CA LEU A 25 -5.87 18.88 -7.75
C LEU A 25 -7.26 18.39 -8.18
N ALA A 26 -8.13 19.31 -8.58
CA ALA A 26 -9.49 19.01 -9.03
C ALA A 26 -9.50 18.14 -10.29
N ARG A 27 -8.56 18.35 -11.22
CA ARG A 27 -8.42 17.57 -12.46
C ARG A 27 -8.11 16.10 -12.18
N HIS A 28 -7.28 15.82 -11.19
CA HIS A 28 -6.88 14.45 -10.85
C HIS A 28 -7.80 13.79 -9.80
N HIS A 29 -8.67 14.57 -9.15
CA HIS A 29 -9.68 14.07 -8.23
C HIS A 29 -10.76 13.26 -8.96
N GLN A 30 -10.90 11.99 -8.59
CA GLN A 30 -11.76 11.03 -9.30
C GLN A 30 -13.21 10.98 -8.78
N PHE A 31 -13.53 11.76 -7.75
CA PHE A 31 -14.83 11.82 -7.12
C PHE A 31 -15.46 13.21 -7.27
N ASP A 32 -16.72 13.34 -6.85
CA ASP A 32 -17.37 14.65 -6.83
C ASP A 32 -16.66 15.57 -5.82
N LEU A 33 -16.08 16.65 -6.33
CA LEU A 33 -15.40 17.63 -5.49
C LEU A 33 -16.42 18.42 -4.68
N ASN A 34 -16.59 18.04 -3.41
CA ASN A 34 -17.45 18.75 -2.50
C ASN A 34 -16.78 20.04 -1.96
N GLN A 35 -17.60 20.94 -1.42
CA GLN A 35 -17.13 22.23 -0.91
C GLN A 35 -16.10 22.07 0.22
N ARG A 36 -16.27 21.09 1.12
CA ARG A 36 -15.34 20.90 2.25
C ARG A 36 -13.95 20.50 1.77
N GLN A 37 -13.84 19.58 0.80
CA GLN A 37 -12.56 19.17 0.22
C GLN A 37 -11.87 20.33 -0.49
N ARG A 38 -12.64 21.09 -1.30
CA ARG A 38 -12.12 22.27 -1.99
C ARG A 38 -11.58 23.31 -1.01
N ASP A 39 -12.37 23.63 0.01
CA ASP A 39 -12.01 24.66 0.99
C ASP A 39 -10.84 24.19 1.88
N ALA A 40 -10.73 22.88 2.16
CA ALA A 40 -9.56 22.29 2.81
C ALA A 40 -8.29 22.44 1.97
N TRP A 41 -8.33 22.08 0.68
CA TRP A 41 -7.18 22.27 -0.22
C TRP A 41 -6.79 23.75 -0.34
N LEU A 42 -7.75 24.67 -0.44
CA LEU A 42 -7.46 26.10 -0.46
C LEU A 42 -6.70 26.54 0.79
N GLY A 43 -7.16 26.15 1.98
CA GLY A 43 -6.48 26.46 3.23
C GLY A 43 -5.07 25.87 3.31
N GLN A 44 -4.88 24.63 2.85
CA GLN A 44 -3.56 24.00 2.78
C GLN A 44 -2.62 24.73 1.82
N ILE A 45 -3.11 25.09 0.62
CA ILE A 45 -2.30 25.80 -0.39
C ILE A 45 -1.87 27.16 0.15
N GLU A 46 -2.79 27.94 0.73
CA GLU A 46 -2.49 29.26 1.26
C GLU A 46 -1.48 29.19 2.40
N LEU A 47 -1.66 28.27 3.35
CA LEU A 47 -0.72 28.06 4.44
C LEU A 47 0.67 27.67 3.93
N LEU A 48 0.77 26.66 3.05
CA LEU A 48 2.05 26.15 2.59
C LEU A 48 2.79 27.17 1.70
N LYS A 49 2.08 28.04 0.98
CA LYS A 49 2.73 29.12 0.23
C LYS A 49 3.40 30.15 1.13
N ASP A 50 2.79 30.44 2.27
CA ASP A 50 3.34 31.31 3.29
C ASP A 50 4.52 30.63 3.99
N GLN A 51 4.31 29.41 4.49
CA GLN A 51 5.22 28.70 5.40
C GLN A 51 6.38 27.97 4.75
N LEU A 52 6.44 27.89 3.42
CA LEU A 52 7.57 27.26 2.72
C LEU A 52 8.55 28.30 2.14
N SER A 53 8.48 29.56 2.58
CA SER A 53 9.48 30.56 2.23
C SER A 53 10.87 30.14 2.72
N GLY A 54 11.85 30.08 1.83
CA GLY A 54 13.22 29.65 2.18
C GLY A 54 13.53 28.19 1.87
N HIS A 55 12.52 27.38 1.54
CA HIS A 55 12.69 25.97 1.14
C HIS A 55 12.55 25.77 -0.39
N GLU A 56 12.89 26.77 -1.19
CA GLU A 56 12.64 26.80 -2.65
C GLU A 56 13.23 25.62 -3.43
N GLY A 57 14.35 25.07 -2.94
CA GLY A 57 15.03 23.91 -3.54
C GLY A 57 14.40 22.55 -3.19
N GLY A 58 13.41 22.52 -2.29
CA GLY A 58 12.66 21.30 -1.98
C GLY A 58 11.54 21.01 -2.97
N HIS A 59 10.83 19.92 -2.74
CA HIS A 59 9.71 19.47 -3.58
C HIS A 59 8.45 19.29 -2.74
N ILE A 60 7.30 19.56 -3.34
CA ILE A 60 5.98 19.42 -2.71
C ILE A 60 5.08 18.54 -3.56
N LEU A 61 4.38 17.62 -2.91
CA LEU A 61 3.39 16.74 -3.52
C LEU A 61 2.09 16.80 -2.73
N PHE A 62 0.97 16.97 -3.41
CA PHE A 62 -0.35 16.86 -2.79
C PHE A 62 -1.02 15.56 -3.22
N GLU A 63 -1.75 14.95 -2.28
CA GLU A 63 -2.55 13.74 -2.51
C GLU A 63 -1.69 12.60 -3.07
N PHE A 64 -0.50 12.41 -2.47
CA PHE A 64 0.46 11.40 -2.90
C PHE A 64 -0.09 10.00 -2.59
N THR A 65 -0.21 9.17 -3.63
CA THR A 65 -0.74 7.82 -3.52
C THR A 65 0.33 6.87 -3.00
N ILE A 66 0.03 6.17 -1.90
CA ILE A 66 0.87 5.07 -1.44
C ILE A 66 0.57 3.84 -2.32
N PRO A 67 1.56 3.29 -3.04
CA PRO A 67 1.33 2.19 -3.98
C PRO A 67 0.62 0.99 -3.33
N ARG A 68 -0.40 0.48 -4.01
CA ARG A 68 -1.18 -0.74 -3.68
C ARG A 68 -1.96 -0.76 -2.35
N LEU A 69 -1.77 0.21 -1.47
CA LEU A 69 -2.51 0.28 -0.19
C LEU A 69 -3.86 1.01 -0.31
N GLY A 70 -4.07 1.76 -1.40
CA GLY A 70 -5.29 2.56 -1.57
C GLY A 70 -5.39 3.75 -0.62
N LYS A 71 -4.26 4.14 -0.02
CA LYS A 71 -4.11 5.28 0.89
C LYS A 71 -3.44 6.45 0.16
N ARG A 72 -3.69 7.66 0.65
CA ARG A 72 -3.05 8.88 0.15
C ARG A 72 -2.60 9.74 1.31
N VAL A 73 -1.43 10.35 1.16
CA VAL A 73 -0.93 11.38 2.06
C VAL A 73 -1.45 12.74 1.57
N ASP A 74 -1.95 13.58 2.47
CA ASP A 74 -2.41 14.92 2.12
C ASP A 74 -1.31 15.72 1.41
N VAL A 75 -0.16 15.86 2.08
CA VAL A 75 1.02 16.54 1.53
C VAL A 75 2.31 15.80 1.89
N VAL A 76 3.19 15.63 0.91
CA VAL A 76 4.58 15.21 1.12
C VAL A 76 5.50 16.37 0.78
N LEU A 77 6.44 16.68 1.67
CA LEU A 77 7.54 17.60 1.39
C LEU A 77 8.85 16.82 1.36
N ILE A 78 9.71 17.12 0.38
CA ILE A 78 11.06 16.58 0.31
C ILE A 78 12.02 17.76 0.38
N ILE A 79 12.72 17.88 1.51
CA ILE A 79 13.60 19.02 1.81
C ILE A 79 14.90 18.46 2.37
N GLU A 80 16.04 18.80 1.74
CA GLU A 80 17.39 18.47 2.22
C GLU A 80 17.58 17.00 2.65
N GLY A 81 17.09 16.06 1.84
CA GLY A 81 17.23 14.63 2.11
C GLY A 81 16.23 14.06 3.12
N VAL A 82 15.25 14.86 3.56
CA VAL A 82 14.19 14.45 4.48
C VAL A 82 12.82 14.43 3.82
N VAL A 83 12.06 13.34 4.05
CA VAL A 83 10.67 13.20 3.58
C VAL A 83 9.73 13.53 4.74
N PHE A 84 9.01 14.64 4.65
CA PHE A 84 7.98 15.02 5.62
C PHE A 84 6.60 14.59 5.12
N ILE A 85 5.82 13.97 5.99
CA ILE A 85 4.49 13.41 5.71
C ILE A 85 3.50 14.22 6.51
N LEU A 86 2.82 15.16 5.85
CA LEU A 86 1.92 16.10 6.49
C LEU A 86 0.48 15.57 6.40
N GLU A 87 -0.17 15.51 7.56
CA GLU A 87 -1.61 15.28 7.71
C GLU A 87 -2.25 16.57 8.24
N PHE A 88 -3.25 17.12 7.55
CA PHE A 88 -3.90 18.35 7.97
C PHE A 88 -5.16 18.07 8.76
N LYS A 89 -5.35 18.76 9.89
CA LYS A 89 -6.64 18.76 10.62
C LYS A 89 -7.23 20.15 10.71
N VAL A 90 -8.41 20.33 10.11
CA VAL A 90 -9.17 21.58 10.13
C VAL A 90 -10.18 21.53 11.27
N GLY A 91 -9.86 22.13 12.42
CA GLY A 91 -10.79 22.32 13.55
C GLY A 91 -10.82 21.18 14.60
N GLU A 92 -11.08 21.60 15.85
CA GLU A 92 -11.18 20.87 17.13
C GLU A 92 -10.02 19.92 17.53
N SER A 93 -9.49 20.14 18.74
CA SER A 93 -8.41 19.37 19.38
C SER A 93 -8.77 17.91 19.73
N THR A 94 -10.03 17.51 19.58
CA THR A 94 -10.59 16.21 19.97
C THR A 94 -10.09 15.04 19.12
N HIS A 95 -9.45 15.29 17.97
CA HIS A 95 -9.00 14.25 17.04
C HIS A 95 -7.50 14.22 16.74
N ILE A 96 -6.68 14.99 17.48
CA ILE A 96 -5.22 15.08 17.25
C ILE A 96 -4.53 13.71 17.35
N ARG A 97 -4.94 12.88 18.32
CA ARG A 97 -4.34 11.54 18.48
C ARG A 97 -4.57 10.65 17.27
N ALA A 98 -5.78 10.65 16.71
CA ALA A 98 -6.08 9.87 15.51
C ALA A 98 -5.31 10.40 14.30
N ALA A 99 -5.09 11.72 14.22
CA ALA A 99 -4.26 12.34 13.19
C ALA A 99 -2.79 11.91 13.29
N LEU A 100 -2.23 11.87 14.50
CA LEU A 100 -0.86 11.44 14.74
C LEU A 100 -0.67 9.97 14.38
N GLU A 101 -1.63 9.11 14.76
CA GLU A 101 -1.65 7.71 14.37
C GLU A 101 -1.72 7.57 12.84
N GLN A 102 -2.57 8.33 12.17
CA GLN A 102 -2.71 8.32 10.71
C GLN A 102 -1.43 8.79 9.97
N ALA A 103 -0.84 9.91 10.40
CA ALA A 103 0.40 10.42 9.80
C ALA A 103 1.56 9.43 9.98
N HIS A 104 1.65 8.82 11.16
CA HIS A 104 2.65 7.79 11.44
C HIS A 104 2.41 6.52 10.61
N ASP A 105 1.16 6.08 10.47
CA ASP A 105 0.79 4.95 9.62
C ASP A 105 1.22 5.20 8.17
N TYR A 106 1.01 6.41 7.63
CA TYR A 106 1.51 6.77 6.30
C TYR A 106 3.03 6.74 6.18
N ALA A 107 3.75 7.23 7.19
CA ALA A 107 5.21 7.16 7.21
C ALA A 107 5.70 5.71 7.24
N LEU A 108 5.09 4.85 8.05
CA LEU A 108 5.39 3.41 8.11
C LEU A 108 5.05 2.70 6.81
N ASP A 109 3.91 3.02 6.20
CA ASP A 109 3.50 2.43 4.94
C ASP A 109 4.47 2.81 3.80
N LEU A 110 4.85 4.08 3.68
CA LEU A 110 5.90 4.49 2.75
C LEU A 110 7.22 3.78 3.06
N LYS A 111 7.63 3.73 4.33
CA LYS A 111 8.87 3.06 4.76
C LYS A 111 8.91 1.59 4.35
N ASN A 112 7.76 0.94 4.41
CA ASN A 112 7.65 -0.51 4.24
C ASN A 112 7.32 -0.95 2.82
N PHE A 113 6.71 -0.10 2.00
CA PHE A 113 6.14 -0.51 0.71
C PHE A 113 6.61 0.32 -0.49
N HIS A 114 7.35 1.39 -0.27
CA HIS A 114 7.84 2.27 -1.32
C HIS A 114 9.37 2.15 -1.40
N GLU A 115 9.88 1.56 -2.48
CA GLU A 115 11.28 1.10 -2.59
C GLU A 115 12.29 2.19 -2.19
N ASP A 116 12.14 3.38 -2.75
CA ASP A 116 13.08 4.48 -2.49
C ASP A 116 12.93 5.07 -1.08
N SER A 117 11.82 4.84 -0.39
CA SER A 117 11.64 5.26 1.02
C SER A 117 12.36 4.35 2.03
N HIS A 118 12.76 3.14 1.64
CA HIS A 118 13.35 2.14 2.55
C HIS A 118 14.59 2.65 3.30
N ARG A 119 15.34 3.59 2.73
CA ARG A 119 16.58 4.11 3.31
C ARG A 119 16.48 5.56 3.78
N LEU A 120 15.38 6.22 3.45
CA LEU A 120 15.18 7.63 3.73
C LEU A 120 14.64 7.84 5.14
N PRO A 121 14.94 8.99 5.75
CA PRO A 121 14.26 9.48 6.94
C PRO A 121 12.83 9.92 6.61
N LEU A 122 11.87 9.51 7.42
CA LEU A 122 10.48 9.92 7.29
C LEU A 122 10.02 10.61 8.57
N VAL A 123 9.50 11.84 8.44
CA VAL A 123 9.02 12.64 9.56
C VAL A 123 7.51 12.87 9.42
N PRO A 124 6.68 12.14 10.17
CA PRO A 124 5.24 12.37 10.18
C PRO A 124 4.87 13.60 11.00
N LEU A 125 4.12 14.52 10.38
CA LEU A 125 3.67 15.78 10.96
C LEU A 125 2.15 15.91 10.87
N VAL A 126 1.54 16.36 11.96
CA VAL A 126 0.14 16.80 11.98
C VAL A 126 0.12 18.32 12.03
N VAL A 127 -0.41 18.95 10.99
CA VAL A 127 -0.48 20.42 10.90
C VAL A 127 -1.84 20.89 11.41
N THR A 128 -1.83 21.72 12.46
CA THR A 128 -3.03 22.30 13.06
C THR A 128 -3.08 23.82 12.89
N PRO A 129 -4.21 24.41 12.45
CA PRO A 129 -4.36 25.86 12.34
C PRO A 129 -4.46 26.58 13.70
N ALA A 130 -4.89 25.88 14.76
CA ALA A 130 -5.05 26.44 16.09
C ALA A 130 -3.83 26.10 16.95
N ALA A 131 -3.16 27.13 17.46
CA ALA A 131 -2.05 27.00 18.39
C ALA A 131 -2.59 26.78 19.81
N GLU A 132 -2.06 25.78 20.52
CA GLU A 132 -1.72 25.98 21.92
C GLU A 132 -0.21 26.31 21.96
N ASP A 133 0.12 27.44 22.56
CA ASP A 133 1.42 28.14 22.59
C ASP A 133 2.55 27.36 23.31
N GLU A 134 2.87 26.13 22.89
CA GLU A 134 4.08 25.44 23.35
C GLU A 134 4.90 24.91 22.18
N ALA A 135 5.39 25.81 21.32
CA ALA A 135 6.46 25.51 20.36
C ALA A 135 7.78 25.29 21.11
N GLY A 136 7.94 24.09 21.68
CA GLY A 136 9.25 23.59 22.09
C GLY A 136 10.15 23.34 20.89
N LEU A 137 11.46 23.16 21.14
CA LEU A 137 12.38 22.65 20.12
C LEU A 137 11.88 21.27 19.65
N PRO A 138 11.87 20.97 18.34
CA PRO A 138 11.45 19.67 17.86
C PRO A 138 12.38 18.60 18.44
N SER A 139 11.80 17.60 19.10
CA SER A 139 12.52 16.45 19.64
C SER A 139 12.31 15.27 18.70
N LEU A 140 13.10 15.20 17.62
CA LEU A 140 13.04 14.08 16.69
C LEU A 140 13.59 12.82 17.36
N LYS A 141 12.68 11.94 17.79
CA LYS A 141 13.02 10.59 18.24
C LYS A 141 12.83 9.64 17.08
N TRP A 142 13.91 8.98 16.71
CA TRP A 142 13.94 8.07 15.56
C TRP A 142 13.82 6.62 16.00
N ALA A 143 12.97 5.87 15.31
CA ALA A 143 13.04 4.42 15.32
C ALA A 143 14.26 3.93 14.50
N HIS A 144 14.61 2.65 14.65
CA HIS A 144 15.76 2.05 13.96
C HIS A 144 15.64 2.12 12.43
N ASP A 145 14.42 2.11 11.91
CA ASP A 145 14.11 2.25 10.48
C ASP A 145 14.14 3.71 10.00
N ARG A 146 14.50 4.68 10.84
CA ARG A 146 14.50 6.12 10.51
C ARG A 146 13.12 6.68 10.21
N VAL A 147 12.07 6.12 10.81
CA VAL A 147 10.79 6.82 10.96
C VAL A 147 10.81 7.56 12.30
N ALA A 148 10.53 8.86 12.29
CA ALA A 148 10.44 9.66 13.51
C ALA A 148 9.08 9.45 14.21
N GLU A 149 9.04 9.64 15.53
CA GLU A 149 7.78 9.80 16.25
C GLU A 149 6.96 10.97 15.66
N PRO A 150 5.63 10.82 15.49
CA PRO A 150 4.81 11.86 14.88
C PRO A 150 4.72 13.09 15.78
N GLN A 151 4.78 14.27 15.16
CA GLN A 151 4.74 15.55 15.87
C GLN A 151 3.56 16.41 15.44
N VAL A 152 3.03 17.18 16.37
CA VAL A 152 2.04 18.23 16.06
C VAL A 152 2.81 19.51 15.79
N VAL A 153 2.49 20.18 14.70
CA VAL A 153 3.10 21.45 14.31
C VAL A 153 1.99 22.47 14.08
N SER A 154 2.12 23.62 14.73
CA SER A 154 1.28 24.78 14.43
C SER A 154 1.52 25.21 13.00
N GLY A 155 0.45 25.48 12.26
CA GLY A 155 0.56 25.99 10.90
C GLY A 155 1.41 27.26 10.82
N ALA A 156 1.39 28.12 11.84
CA ALA A 156 2.16 29.36 11.87
C ALA A 156 3.67 29.16 12.10
N ASP A 157 4.08 28.02 12.66
CA ASP A 157 5.47 27.72 13.01
C ASP A 157 6.10 26.67 12.08
N LEU A 158 5.37 26.23 11.04
CA LEU A 158 5.79 25.12 10.18
C LEU A 158 7.16 25.37 9.56
N SER A 159 7.41 26.58 9.03
CA SER A 159 8.72 26.93 8.45
C SER A 159 9.87 26.74 9.44
N ALA A 160 9.74 27.33 10.64
CA ALA A 160 10.78 27.27 11.66
C ALA A 160 11.01 25.84 12.17
N GLN A 161 9.94 25.05 12.31
CA GLN A 161 10.04 23.66 12.71
C GLN A 161 10.72 22.79 11.64
N LEU A 162 10.42 22.99 10.35
CA LEU A 162 11.10 22.29 9.26
C LEU A 162 12.59 22.61 9.24
N GLU A 163 12.98 23.89 9.35
CA GLU A 163 14.39 24.30 9.43
C GLU A 163 15.13 23.64 10.60
N LEU A 164 14.52 23.66 11.79
CA LEU A 164 15.09 23.02 12.96
C LEU A 164 15.22 21.51 12.79
N MET A 165 14.22 20.84 12.23
CA MET A 165 14.24 19.39 11.99
C MET A 165 15.32 18.97 11.00
N VAL A 166 15.45 19.70 9.89
CA VAL A 166 16.49 19.46 8.89
C VAL A 166 17.89 19.69 9.49
N SER A 167 18.07 20.73 10.30
CA SER A 167 19.37 21.00 10.94
C SER A 167 19.84 19.92 11.93
N GLN A 168 18.93 19.06 12.41
CA GLN A 168 19.25 17.97 13.34
C GLN A 168 19.77 16.72 12.63
N VAL A 169 19.70 16.68 11.29
CA VAL A 169 20.00 15.48 10.53
C VAL A 169 20.79 15.79 9.25
N GLU A 170 21.88 15.05 9.03
CA GLU A 170 22.59 15.09 7.76
C GLU A 170 22.24 13.84 6.94
N PHE A 171 21.43 14.02 5.90
CA PHE A 171 21.12 12.97 4.94
C PHE A 171 21.55 13.38 3.52
N GLY A 172 21.82 12.38 2.68
CA GLY A 172 22.23 12.62 1.30
C GLY A 172 21.09 13.18 0.45
N GLU A 173 21.44 13.71 -0.72
CA GLU A 173 20.47 14.16 -1.71
C GLU A 173 19.53 13.01 -2.13
N ILE A 174 18.26 13.34 -2.33
CA ILE A 174 17.24 12.42 -2.85
C ILE A 174 17.03 12.74 -4.34
N ASP A 175 17.11 11.74 -5.20
CA ASP A 175 16.53 11.84 -6.54
C ASP A 175 15.01 11.89 -6.39
N VAL A 176 14.47 13.11 -6.34
CA VAL A 176 13.04 13.35 -6.11
C VAL A 176 12.20 12.70 -7.21
N GLN A 177 12.61 12.78 -8.48
CA GLN A 177 11.82 12.21 -9.57
C GLN A 177 11.87 10.69 -9.55
N GLY A 178 13.03 10.10 -9.25
CA GLY A 178 13.17 8.68 -8.96
C GLY A 178 12.25 8.25 -7.81
N TRP A 179 12.30 8.96 -6.68
CA TRP A 179 11.46 8.68 -5.52
C TRP A 179 9.97 8.76 -5.86
N ILE A 180 9.53 9.79 -6.58
CA ILE A 180 8.11 9.92 -6.97
C ILE A 180 7.66 8.75 -7.85
N ALA A 181 8.54 8.27 -8.75
CA ALA A 181 8.26 7.19 -9.69
C ALA A 181 8.54 5.79 -9.11
N SER A 182 9.04 5.71 -7.87
CA SER A 182 9.46 4.46 -7.24
C SER A 182 8.31 3.47 -7.13
N ARG A 183 8.63 2.20 -7.35
CA ARG A 183 7.65 1.12 -7.38
C ARG A 183 7.24 0.70 -5.97
N TYR A 184 6.13 -0.03 -5.94
CA TYR A 184 5.78 -0.86 -4.80
C TYR A 184 6.87 -1.92 -4.56
N LYS A 185 7.38 -1.98 -3.33
CA LYS A 185 8.29 -3.03 -2.85
C LYS A 185 8.15 -3.19 -1.33
N PRO A 186 7.56 -4.27 -0.82
CA PRO A 186 7.55 -4.57 0.59
C PRO A 186 8.98 -4.85 1.08
N THR A 187 9.31 -4.41 2.29
CA THR A 187 10.60 -4.74 2.93
C THR A 187 10.65 -6.23 3.32
N PRO A 188 11.84 -6.87 3.34
CA PRO A 188 11.97 -8.27 3.73
C PRO A 188 11.35 -8.57 5.09
N THR A 189 11.54 -7.67 6.07
CA THR A 189 10.98 -7.83 7.42
C THR A 189 9.44 -7.84 7.44
N ILE A 190 8.79 -7.16 6.50
CA ILE A 190 7.33 -7.15 6.36
C ILE A 190 6.85 -8.43 5.70
N VAL A 191 7.57 -8.94 4.69
CA VAL A 191 7.30 -10.22 4.04
C VAL A 191 7.44 -11.38 5.04
N GLU A 192 8.59 -11.49 5.71
CA GLU A 192 8.86 -12.50 6.74
C GLU A 192 7.80 -12.49 7.85
N ALA A 193 7.39 -11.29 8.26
CA ALA A 193 6.43 -11.15 9.32
C ALA A 193 5.00 -11.50 8.85
N ALA A 194 4.62 -11.19 7.60
CA ALA A 194 3.39 -11.67 6.99
C ALA A 194 3.31 -13.20 6.96
N GLU A 195 4.44 -13.86 6.69
CA GLU A 195 4.54 -15.32 6.72
C GLU A 195 4.45 -15.89 8.13
N ALA A 196 5.13 -15.28 9.10
CA ALA A 196 5.10 -15.72 10.50
C ALA A 196 3.68 -15.62 11.07
N LEU A 197 2.93 -14.58 10.70
CA LEU A 197 1.51 -14.46 11.00
C LEU A 197 0.75 -15.69 10.52
N TYR A 198 0.81 -15.94 9.22
CA TYR A 198 0.04 -17.00 8.61
C TYR A 198 0.40 -18.40 9.12
N ARG A 199 1.68 -18.67 9.41
CA ARG A 199 2.13 -19.94 10.01
C ARG A 199 1.63 -20.15 11.43
N ASN A 200 1.60 -19.10 12.24
CA ASN A 200 1.19 -19.19 13.64
C ASN A 200 -0.33 -19.22 13.80
N HIS A 201 -1.08 -18.79 12.79
CA HIS A 201 -2.49 -19.14 12.70
C HIS A 201 -2.59 -20.61 12.33
N ARG A 202 -3.26 -21.40 13.17
CA ARG A 202 -3.62 -22.77 12.86
C ARG A 202 -4.67 -22.74 11.75
N VAL A 203 -4.21 -22.55 10.51
CA VAL A 203 -4.96 -22.80 9.27
C VAL A 203 -5.62 -24.19 9.32
N ASP A 204 -5.00 -25.10 10.08
CA ASP A 204 -5.51 -26.41 10.50
C ASP A 204 -6.95 -26.40 11.06
N GLU A 205 -7.38 -25.34 11.76
CA GLU A 205 -8.70 -25.26 12.40
C GLU A 205 -9.83 -24.85 11.44
N ILE A 206 -9.51 -24.32 10.25
CA ILE A 206 -10.50 -23.91 9.24
C ILE A 206 -11.00 -25.12 8.43
N THR A 207 -10.21 -26.20 8.34
CA THR A 207 -10.58 -27.42 7.60
C THR A 207 -11.23 -28.48 8.49
N ARG A 208 -12.56 -28.53 8.50
CA ARG A 208 -13.37 -29.48 9.32
C ARG A 208 -13.29 -30.97 8.88
N SER A 209 -12.43 -31.36 7.94
CA SER A 209 -12.33 -32.78 7.51
C SER A 209 -10.91 -33.21 7.09
N ASP A 210 -10.49 -34.41 7.53
CA ASP A 210 -9.19 -35.01 7.19
C ASP A 210 -9.01 -35.27 5.68
N ALA A 211 -10.11 -35.55 4.95
CA ALA A 211 -10.09 -35.75 3.49
C ALA A 211 -9.85 -34.45 2.71
N GLY A 212 -10.32 -33.31 3.23
CA GLY A 212 -10.01 -31.99 2.68
C GLY A 212 -8.52 -31.65 2.83
N ARG A 213 -7.90 -32.03 3.95
CA ARG A 213 -6.47 -31.78 4.24
C ARG A 213 -5.53 -32.50 3.27
N GLN A 214 -5.76 -33.79 2.98
CA GLN A 214 -4.90 -34.52 2.05
C GLN A 214 -4.96 -33.95 0.62
N ASN A 215 -6.16 -33.59 0.15
CA ASN A 215 -6.34 -33.02 -1.18
C ASN A 215 -5.69 -31.63 -1.33
N LEU A 216 -5.69 -30.82 -0.27
CA LEU A 216 -5.03 -29.51 -0.26
C LEU A 216 -3.52 -29.64 -0.38
N ASN A 217 -2.89 -30.59 0.34
CA ASN A 217 -1.44 -30.81 0.25
C ASN A 217 -1.03 -31.26 -1.16
N VAL A 218 -1.74 -32.23 -1.74
CA VAL A 218 -1.46 -32.70 -3.12
C VAL A 218 -1.61 -31.56 -4.13
N THR A 219 -2.61 -30.69 -3.95
CA THR A 219 -2.81 -29.53 -4.82
C THR A 219 -1.66 -28.52 -4.67
N ASN A 220 -1.24 -28.23 -3.44
CA ASN A 220 -0.13 -27.33 -3.16
C ASN A 220 1.20 -27.85 -3.71
N ASP A 221 1.47 -29.15 -3.59
CA ASP A 221 2.68 -29.79 -4.11
C ASP A 221 2.71 -29.71 -5.65
N ALA A 222 1.57 -29.96 -6.31
CA ALA A 222 1.45 -29.85 -7.76
C ALA A 222 1.68 -28.42 -8.26
N ILE A 223 1.05 -27.43 -7.61
CA ILE A 223 1.27 -26.01 -7.93
C ILE A 223 2.74 -25.63 -7.72
N SER A 224 3.34 -26.07 -6.62
CA SER A 224 4.75 -25.82 -6.31
C SER A 224 5.67 -26.42 -7.37
N ALA A 225 5.40 -27.64 -7.83
CA ALA A 225 6.17 -28.27 -8.91
C ALA A 225 6.05 -27.50 -10.24
N ILE A 226 4.88 -26.95 -10.57
CA ILE A 226 4.69 -26.13 -11.76
C ILE A 226 5.49 -24.82 -11.66
N ILE A 227 5.50 -24.18 -10.49
CA ILE A 227 6.30 -22.96 -10.28
C ILE A 227 7.80 -23.25 -10.42
N GLU A 228 8.30 -24.34 -9.82
CA GLU A 228 9.71 -24.74 -9.99
C GLU A 228 10.06 -25.02 -11.45
N ALA A 229 9.18 -25.70 -12.18
CA ALA A 229 9.39 -25.95 -13.59
C ALA A 229 9.41 -24.65 -14.41
N ALA A 230 8.46 -23.74 -14.16
CA ALA A 230 8.39 -22.43 -14.81
C ALA A 230 9.67 -21.63 -14.60
N LYS A 231 10.15 -21.55 -13.35
CA LYS A 231 11.39 -20.88 -12.98
C LYS A 231 12.62 -21.51 -13.64
N ARG A 232 12.78 -22.83 -13.52
CA ARG A 232 13.93 -23.56 -14.08
C ARG A 232 14.00 -23.43 -15.60
N ASP A 233 12.84 -23.45 -16.26
CA ASP A 233 12.76 -23.49 -17.72
C ASP A 233 12.62 -22.07 -18.33
N GLY A 234 12.55 -21.01 -17.50
CA GLY A 234 12.34 -19.63 -17.97
C GLY A 234 11.03 -19.49 -18.74
N SER A 235 9.95 -20.07 -18.21
CA SER A 235 8.66 -20.14 -18.87
C SER A 235 7.55 -19.58 -17.99
N LYS A 236 6.43 -19.21 -18.61
CA LYS A 236 5.26 -18.66 -17.94
C LYS A 236 4.16 -19.71 -17.89
N ALA A 237 3.45 -19.80 -16.76
CA ALA A 237 2.38 -20.78 -16.57
C ALA A 237 1.10 -20.16 -16.01
N ILE A 238 -0.05 -20.74 -16.35
CA ILE A 238 -1.34 -20.42 -15.75
C ILE A 238 -1.94 -21.71 -15.19
N CYS A 239 -2.26 -21.71 -13.90
CA CYS A 239 -2.81 -22.85 -13.16
C CYS A 239 -4.26 -22.58 -12.79
N PHE A 240 -5.18 -23.45 -13.19
CA PHE A 240 -6.58 -23.36 -12.77
C PHE A 240 -6.86 -24.37 -11.65
N VAL A 241 -7.14 -23.86 -10.45
CA VAL A 241 -7.50 -24.67 -9.28
C VAL A 241 -9.01 -24.65 -9.14
N THR A 242 -9.63 -25.80 -9.42
CA THR A 242 -11.08 -25.96 -9.38
C THR A 242 -11.50 -26.82 -8.19
N GLY A 243 -12.75 -26.66 -7.74
CA GLY A 243 -13.28 -27.44 -6.64
C GLY A 243 -14.66 -26.97 -6.19
N VAL A 244 -15.39 -27.87 -5.53
CA VAL A 244 -16.72 -27.56 -4.96
C VAL A 244 -16.65 -26.42 -3.93
N PRO A 245 -17.75 -25.69 -3.68
CA PRO A 245 -17.84 -24.74 -2.57
C PRO A 245 -17.36 -25.35 -1.25
N GLY A 246 -16.55 -24.62 -0.49
CA GLY A 246 -16.01 -25.10 0.78
C GLY A 246 -14.83 -26.09 0.67
N ALA A 247 -14.34 -26.42 -0.54
CA ALA A 247 -13.19 -27.32 -0.72
C ALA A 247 -11.84 -26.77 -0.24
N GLY A 248 -11.79 -25.52 0.27
CA GLY A 248 -10.56 -24.91 0.77
C GLY A 248 -9.67 -24.29 -0.33
N LYS A 249 -10.20 -23.94 -1.50
CA LYS A 249 -9.42 -23.32 -2.61
C LYS A 249 -8.67 -22.06 -2.18
N THR A 250 -9.37 -21.14 -1.53
CA THR A 250 -8.79 -19.91 -0.96
C THR A 250 -7.67 -20.22 0.02
N LEU A 251 -7.83 -21.28 0.82
CA LEU A 251 -6.80 -21.76 1.75
C LEU A 251 -5.58 -22.31 1.03
N ALA A 252 -5.77 -23.10 -0.03
CA ALA A 252 -4.68 -23.58 -0.89
C ALA A 252 -3.91 -22.41 -1.52
N GLY A 253 -4.62 -21.41 -2.05
CA GLY A 253 -4.00 -20.23 -2.63
C GLY A 253 -3.20 -19.40 -1.62
N LEU A 254 -3.74 -19.19 -0.42
CA LEU A 254 -3.01 -18.53 0.66
C LEU A 254 -1.79 -19.35 1.11
N ASN A 255 -1.90 -20.67 1.20
CA ASN A 255 -0.76 -21.55 1.52
C ASN A 255 0.35 -21.46 0.45
N VAL A 256 -0.01 -21.43 -0.84
CA VAL A 256 0.97 -21.31 -1.92
C VAL A 256 1.70 -19.98 -1.84
N ALA A 257 0.95 -18.88 -1.73
CA ALA A 257 1.56 -17.56 -1.72
C ALA A 257 2.41 -17.35 -0.45
N THR A 258 2.02 -17.90 0.72
CA THR A 258 2.83 -17.79 1.95
C THR A 258 4.02 -18.74 2.00
N GLY A 259 3.90 -19.97 1.49
CA GLY A 259 4.99 -20.95 1.50
C GLY A 259 6.14 -20.59 0.56
N ARG A 260 5.84 -19.83 -0.51
CA ARG A 260 6.82 -19.43 -1.53
C ARG A 260 7.79 -18.35 -1.08
N ALA A 261 7.25 -17.30 -0.45
CA ALA A 261 8.06 -16.21 0.09
C ALA A 261 9.11 -16.70 1.11
N GLN A 262 8.86 -17.83 1.79
CA GLN A 262 9.78 -18.45 2.76
C GLN A 262 11.05 -19.07 2.16
N HIS A 263 11.00 -19.58 0.93
CA HIS A 263 12.06 -20.45 0.39
C HIS A 263 12.99 -19.71 -0.59
N HIS A 264 12.57 -18.53 -1.06
CA HIS A 264 13.27 -17.76 -2.06
C HIS A 264 13.10 -16.26 -1.78
N GLU A 265 14.14 -15.60 -1.26
CA GLU A 265 14.15 -14.15 -0.95
C GLU A 265 13.80 -13.26 -2.17
N ASP A 266 14.00 -13.79 -3.39
CA ASP A 266 13.71 -13.10 -4.65
C ASP A 266 12.33 -13.46 -5.25
N GLU A 267 11.55 -14.34 -4.62
CA GLU A 267 10.21 -14.73 -5.09
C GLU A 267 9.12 -14.05 -4.27
N HIS A 268 8.52 -13.02 -4.85
CA HIS A 268 7.34 -12.41 -4.25
C HIS A 268 6.07 -13.07 -4.82
N ALA A 269 5.24 -13.57 -3.91
CA ALA A 269 3.92 -14.08 -4.23
C ALA A 269 2.84 -13.21 -3.60
N VAL A 270 1.78 -12.89 -4.35
CA VAL A 270 0.66 -12.08 -3.86
C VAL A 270 -0.67 -12.80 -4.03
N PHE A 271 -1.53 -12.65 -3.02
CA PHE A 271 -2.91 -13.09 -3.07
C PHE A 271 -3.83 -11.91 -3.41
N LEU A 272 -4.46 -11.96 -4.58
CA LEU A 272 -5.35 -10.94 -5.10
C LEU A 272 -6.82 -11.36 -4.96
N SER A 273 -7.64 -10.50 -4.38
CA SER A 273 -9.08 -10.70 -4.30
C SER A 273 -9.86 -9.46 -4.74
N GLY A 274 -10.95 -9.67 -5.47
CA GLY A 274 -11.94 -8.63 -5.80
C GLY A 274 -12.90 -8.32 -4.65
N ASN A 275 -12.93 -9.15 -3.60
CA ASN A 275 -13.81 -8.98 -2.45
C ASN A 275 -13.17 -8.06 -1.40
N GLY A 276 -13.30 -6.74 -1.59
CA GLY A 276 -12.76 -5.72 -0.69
C GLY A 276 -13.12 -5.94 0.81
N PRO A 277 -14.38 -6.23 1.17
CA PRO A 277 -14.75 -6.58 2.54
C PRO A 277 -14.00 -7.78 3.11
N LEU A 278 -13.83 -8.85 2.33
CA LEU A 278 -13.06 -10.02 2.75
C LEU A 278 -11.60 -9.67 3.03
N VAL A 279 -10.98 -8.90 2.12
CA VAL A 279 -9.60 -8.41 2.31
C VAL A 279 -9.48 -7.60 3.60
N ALA A 280 -10.42 -6.69 3.87
CA ALA A 280 -10.41 -5.86 5.08
C ALA A 280 -10.59 -6.70 6.37
N VAL A 281 -11.52 -7.66 6.36
CA VAL A 281 -11.76 -8.55 7.52
C VAL A 281 -10.55 -9.44 7.78
N LEU A 282 -9.96 -10.04 6.73
CA LEU A 282 -8.75 -10.85 6.86
C LEU A 282 -7.59 -10.02 7.40
N ARG A 283 -7.38 -8.81 6.86
CA ARG A 283 -6.35 -7.89 7.34
C ARG A 283 -6.49 -7.56 8.82
N GLU A 284 -7.69 -7.17 9.24
CA GLU A 284 -7.93 -6.77 10.63
C GLU A 284 -7.88 -7.96 11.60
N ALA A 285 -8.39 -9.13 11.21
CA ALA A 285 -8.33 -10.33 12.05
C ALA A 285 -6.88 -10.79 12.29
N LEU A 286 -6.09 -10.88 11.22
CA LEU A 286 -4.67 -11.28 11.30
C LEU A 286 -3.84 -10.25 12.09
N ALA A 287 -4.10 -8.94 11.90
CA ALA A 287 -3.38 -7.89 12.60
C ALA A 287 -3.70 -7.83 14.11
N ARG A 288 -4.97 -8.05 14.51
CA ARG A 288 -5.36 -8.07 15.92
C ARG A 288 -4.76 -9.25 16.66
N ASP A 289 -4.81 -10.43 16.05
CA ASP A 289 -4.29 -11.66 16.66
C ASP A 289 -2.77 -11.57 16.88
N GLU A 290 -2.01 -11.02 15.93
CA GLU A 290 -0.58 -10.76 16.11
C GLU A 290 -0.28 -9.84 17.29
N ALA A 291 -1.02 -8.75 17.38
CA ALA A 291 -0.82 -7.76 18.42
C ALA A 291 -1.13 -8.37 19.79
N GLN A 292 -2.17 -9.20 19.88
CA GLN A 292 -2.51 -9.94 21.09
C GLN A 292 -1.43 -10.96 21.45
N ARG A 293 -0.98 -11.79 20.51
CA ARG A 293 0.03 -12.83 20.78
C ARG A 293 1.37 -12.23 21.21
N LYS A 294 1.82 -11.15 20.56
CA LYS A 294 3.05 -10.45 20.95
C LYS A 294 2.95 -9.81 22.34
N GLU A 295 1.76 -9.43 22.76
CA GLU A 295 1.51 -8.96 24.12
C GLU A 295 1.52 -10.13 25.13
N GLU A 296 0.96 -11.30 24.76
CA GLU A 296 1.02 -12.53 25.57
C GLU A 296 2.47 -13.06 25.73
N GLU A 297 3.23 -13.17 24.64
CA GLU A 297 4.66 -13.55 24.65
C GLU A 297 5.50 -12.60 25.54
N ARG A 298 5.12 -11.31 25.59
CA ARG A 298 5.78 -10.31 26.44
C ARG A 298 5.43 -10.47 27.92
N GLN A 299 4.21 -10.90 28.25
CA GLN A 299 3.80 -11.14 29.64
C GLN A 299 4.47 -12.37 30.24
N GLU A 300 4.88 -13.33 29.40
CA GLU A 300 5.58 -14.56 29.82
C GLU A 300 7.10 -14.39 29.98
N GLU A 301 7.74 -13.48 29.23
CA GLU A 301 9.18 -13.19 29.33
C GLU A 301 9.46 -11.84 30.03
N GLU A 302 9.60 -11.83 31.36
CA GLU A 302 9.87 -10.64 32.20
C GLU A 302 11.19 -9.86 31.91
N ALA A 303 11.99 -10.23 30.90
CA ALA A 303 13.42 -9.91 30.88
C ALA A 303 14.02 -9.19 29.66
N ALA A 304 13.23 -8.66 28.71
CA ALA A 304 13.83 -7.83 27.64
C ALA A 304 12.99 -6.62 27.23
N PRO A 305 13.62 -5.44 27.00
CA PRO A 305 12.95 -4.30 26.38
C PRO A 305 12.77 -4.61 24.89
N ARG A 306 11.79 -5.44 24.54
CA ARG A 306 11.34 -5.57 23.16
C ARG A 306 10.43 -4.40 22.82
N GLU A 307 10.64 -3.85 21.63
CA GLU A 307 9.81 -2.76 21.09
C GLU A 307 8.35 -3.22 21.04
N ARG A 308 7.43 -2.39 21.56
CA ARG A 308 6.01 -2.73 21.62
C ARG A 308 5.48 -2.91 20.19
N MET A 309 4.94 -4.08 19.88
CA MET A 309 4.21 -4.28 18.62
C MET A 309 2.97 -3.38 18.63
N THR A 310 2.92 -2.42 17.70
CA THR A 310 1.72 -1.61 17.50
C THR A 310 0.78 -2.31 16.53
N ILE A 311 -0.53 -2.08 16.66
CA ILE A 311 -1.52 -2.62 15.72
C ILE A 311 -1.25 -2.13 14.29
N ALA A 312 -0.67 -0.94 14.14
CA ALA A 312 -0.21 -0.39 12.87
C ALA A 312 0.86 -1.26 12.21
N ARG A 313 1.93 -1.60 12.93
CA ARG A 313 2.96 -2.53 12.43
C ARG A 313 2.38 -3.91 12.12
N ALA A 314 1.43 -4.39 12.93
CA ALA A 314 0.72 -5.64 12.63
C ALA A 314 -0.11 -5.56 11.34
N ARG A 315 -0.77 -4.44 11.07
CA ARG A 315 -1.53 -4.19 9.83
C ARG A 315 -0.63 -4.14 8.61
N SER A 316 0.46 -3.38 8.63
CA SER A 316 1.38 -3.30 7.49
C SER A 316 1.95 -4.68 7.13
N LYS A 317 2.18 -5.57 8.11
CA LYS A 317 2.57 -6.96 7.79
C LYS A 317 1.54 -7.67 6.91
N VAL A 318 0.26 -7.62 7.26
CA VAL A 318 -0.81 -8.32 6.52
C VAL A 318 -1.11 -7.67 5.17
N GLU A 319 -0.95 -6.35 5.06
CA GLU A 319 -1.22 -5.59 3.83
C GLU A 319 -0.32 -5.99 2.65
N SER A 320 0.88 -6.52 2.92
CA SER A 320 1.82 -6.99 1.88
C SER A 320 1.28 -8.17 1.08
N PHE A 321 0.60 -9.09 1.76
CA PHE A 321 0.31 -10.43 1.25
C PHE A 321 -1.07 -10.55 0.60
N VAL A 322 -2.10 -9.99 1.25
CA VAL A 322 -3.48 -10.00 0.76
C VAL A 322 -3.79 -8.63 0.19
N GLN A 323 -3.92 -8.52 -1.12
CA GLN A 323 -4.16 -7.26 -1.82
C GLN A 323 -5.47 -7.25 -2.59
N ASN A 324 -6.01 -6.04 -2.76
CA ASN A 324 -7.16 -5.84 -3.62
C ASN A 324 -6.70 -5.83 -5.09
N ILE A 325 -7.35 -6.64 -5.94
CA ILE A 325 -7.02 -6.72 -7.37
C ILE A 325 -7.09 -5.35 -8.08
N HIS A 326 -7.99 -4.47 -7.65
CA HIS A 326 -8.13 -3.14 -8.24
C HIS A 326 -6.96 -2.23 -7.89
N HIS A 327 -6.38 -2.36 -6.70
CA HIS A 327 -5.19 -1.59 -6.33
C HIS A 327 -3.96 -2.07 -7.12
N PHE A 328 -3.80 -3.39 -7.27
CA PHE A 328 -2.77 -3.98 -8.11
C PHE A 328 -2.89 -3.51 -9.56
N ARG A 329 -4.12 -3.54 -10.12
CA ARG A 329 -4.41 -3.05 -11.47
C ARG A 329 -4.04 -1.57 -11.63
N ASP A 330 -4.49 -0.73 -10.70
CA ASP A 330 -4.29 0.72 -10.78
C ASP A 330 -2.81 1.11 -10.63
N ASP A 331 -2.03 0.34 -9.87
CA ASP A 331 -0.57 0.45 -9.78
C ASP A 331 0.10 0.05 -11.11
N ALA A 332 -0.29 -1.10 -11.67
CA ALA A 332 0.24 -1.60 -12.93
C ALA A 332 -0.07 -0.73 -14.17
N LEU A 333 -1.02 0.21 -14.06
CA LEU A 333 -1.30 1.23 -15.07
C LEU A 333 -0.34 2.42 -15.02
N ARG A 334 0.44 2.57 -13.95
CA ARG A 334 1.37 3.68 -13.75
C ARG A 334 2.74 3.39 -14.33
N SER A 335 3.13 2.12 -14.38
CA SER A 335 4.43 1.67 -14.89
C SER A 335 4.25 0.52 -15.88
N GLN A 336 5.14 0.44 -16.87
CA GLN A 336 5.28 -0.71 -17.78
C GLN A 336 6.33 -1.71 -17.29
N ALA A 337 6.98 -1.43 -16.16
CA ALA A 337 7.88 -2.40 -15.54
C ALA A 337 7.10 -3.64 -15.07
N ALA A 338 7.80 -4.77 -15.02
CA ALA A 338 7.28 -5.96 -14.38
C ALA A 338 6.98 -5.69 -12.90
N PRO A 339 5.88 -6.24 -12.36
CA PRO A 339 5.66 -6.22 -10.92
C PRO A 339 6.80 -6.95 -10.20
N ILE A 340 6.94 -6.73 -8.90
CA ILE A 340 7.92 -7.49 -8.12
C ILE A 340 7.50 -8.96 -7.98
N GLU A 341 6.21 -9.25 -8.12
CA GLU A 341 5.64 -10.58 -7.92
C GLU A 341 5.72 -11.44 -9.18
N GLN A 342 6.43 -12.55 -9.08
CA GLN A 342 6.47 -13.57 -10.12
C GLN A 342 5.31 -14.58 -9.99
N VAL A 343 4.69 -14.67 -8.81
CA VAL A 343 3.55 -15.56 -8.56
C VAL A 343 2.33 -14.75 -8.12
N VAL A 344 1.25 -14.84 -8.88
CA VAL A 344 -0.05 -14.23 -8.52
C VAL A 344 -1.07 -15.31 -8.28
N VAL A 345 -1.71 -15.27 -7.11
CA VAL A 345 -2.91 -16.05 -6.83
C VAL A 345 -4.13 -15.14 -6.98
N PHE A 346 -4.98 -15.42 -7.97
CA PHE A 346 -6.23 -14.68 -8.19
C PHE A 346 -7.41 -15.48 -7.63
N ASP A 347 -7.97 -14.98 -6.53
CA ASP A 347 -9.14 -15.55 -5.87
C ASP A 347 -10.44 -15.18 -6.56
N GLU A 348 -11.37 -16.14 -6.60
CA GLU A 348 -12.64 -16.03 -7.31
C GLU A 348 -12.47 -15.55 -8.77
N ALA A 349 -11.47 -16.08 -9.49
CA ALA A 349 -11.10 -15.63 -10.83
C ALA A 349 -12.27 -15.70 -11.84
N GLN A 350 -13.28 -16.54 -11.61
CA GLN A 350 -14.51 -16.59 -12.41
C GLN A 350 -15.38 -15.31 -12.32
N ARG A 351 -15.13 -14.46 -11.32
CA ARG A 351 -15.83 -13.19 -11.10
C ARG A 351 -15.13 -12.01 -11.77
N ALA A 352 -14.07 -12.26 -12.53
CA ALA A 352 -13.34 -11.21 -13.19
C ALA A 352 -14.21 -10.46 -14.20
N TRP A 353 -13.96 -9.16 -14.34
CA TRP A 353 -14.75 -8.32 -15.25
C TRP A 353 -14.48 -8.63 -16.73
N THR A 354 -15.56 -8.76 -17.49
CA THR A 354 -15.55 -8.80 -18.97
C THR A 354 -14.86 -7.57 -19.55
N ARG A 355 -14.38 -7.68 -20.80
CA ARG A 355 -13.81 -6.55 -21.56
C ARG A 355 -14.70 -5.32 -21.53
N LYS A 356 -16.01 -5.48 -21.72
CA LYS A 356 -16.99 -4.39 -21.72
C LYS A 356 -17.06 -3.68 -20.36
N GLN A 357 -17.15 -4.45 -19.26
CA GLN A 357 -17.27 -3.88 -17.92
C GLN A 357 -15.97 -3.21 -17.46
N ALA A 358 -14.84 -3.88 -17.67
CA ALA A 358 -13.52 -3.36 -17.35
C ALA A 358 -13.24 -2.07 -18.14
N SER A 359 -13.44 -2.08 -19.46
CA SER A 359 -13.24 -0.90 -20.31
C SER A 359 -14.16 0.25 -19.92
N LYS A 360 -15.45 0.00 -19.66
CA LYS A 360 -16.37 1.04 -19.17
C LYS A 360 -15.87 1.63 -17.85
N PHE A 361 -15.47 0.82 -16.89
CA PHE A 361 -14.94 1.31 -15.61
C PHE A 361 -13.68 2.14 -15.82
N MET A 362 -12.74 1.64 -16.63
CA MET A 362 -11.46 2.29 -16.89
C MET A 362 -11.60 3.63 -17.60
N GLN A 363 -12.50 3.71 -18.59
CA GLN A 363 -12.78 4.94 -19.33
C GLN A 363 -13.51 5.96 -18.45
N THR A 364 -14.50 5.53 -17.67
CA THR A 364 -15.37 6.45 -16.92
C THR A 364 -14.82 6.87 -15.55
N LYS A 365 -14.16 5.96 -14.82
CA LYS A 365 -13.70 6.20 -13.44
C LYS A 365 -12.21 6.46 -13.33
N ARG A 366 -11.44 5.98 -14.31
CA ARG A 366 -9.97 6.06 -14.29
C ARG A 366 -9.41 6.95 -15.42
N GLY A 367 -10.26 7.45 -16.32
CA GLY A 367 -9.90 8.37 -17.39
C GLY A 367 -8.98 7.75 -18.46
N VAL A 368 -8.95 6.42 -18.56
CA VAL A 368 -8.13 5.70 -19.55
C VAL A 368 -9.02 5.39 -20.76
N SER A 369 -9.10 6.35 -21.70
CA SER A 369 -10.02 6.29 -22.86
C SER A 369 -9.80 5.06 -23.74
N ASP A 370 -8.54 4.64 -23.86
CA ASP A 370 -8.13 3.61 -24.83
C ASP A 370 -8.02 2.23 -24.17
N PHE A 371 -8.48 2.09 -22.92
CA PHE A 371 -8.51 0.79 -22.26
C PHE A 371 -9.57 -0.09 -22.91
N ASP A 372 -9.13 -1.23 -23.45
CA ASP A 372 -9.96 -2.14 -24.22
C ASP A 372 -9.56 -3.62 -24.00
N MET A 373 -9.51 -4.02 -22.73
CA MET A 373 -9.13 -5.37 -22.29
C MET A 373 -10.09 -5.88 -21.22
N SER A 374 -10.17 -7.20 -21.06
CA SER A 374 -10.80 -7.80 -19.87
C SER A 374 -9.90 -7.73 -18.64
N GLU A 375 -10.44 -7.92 -17.44
CA GLU A 375 -9.62 -7.94 -16.22
C GLU A 375 -8.59 -9.09 -16.22
N PRO A 376 -8.91 -10.33 -16.63
CA PRO A 376 -7.92 -11.40 -16.77
C PRO A 376 -6.86 -11.08 -17.83
N GLU A 377 -7.26 -10.56 -18.99
CA GLU A 377 -6.34 -10.18 -20.07
C GLU A 377 -5.36 -9.10 -19.61
N PHE A 378 -5.85 -8.11 -18.86
CA PHE A 378 -4.98 -7.09 -18.28
C PHE A 378 -4.02 -7.69 -17.25
N LEU A 379 -4.51 -8.52 -16.32
CA LEU A 379 -3.65 -9.20 -15.34
C LEU A 379 -2.55 -10.03 -16.02
N ILE A 380 -2.91 -10.82 -17.04
CA ILE A 380 -1.95 -11.59 -17.83
C ILE A 380 -0.93 -10.67 -18.50
N SER A 381 -1.37 -9.56 -19.11
CA SER A 381 -0.45 -8.60 -19.73
C SER A 381 0.52 -7.94 -18.74
N VAL A 382 0.12 -7.79 -17.47
CA VAL A 382 0.99 -7.26 -16.42
C VAL A 382 2.03 -8.30 -16.02
N MET A 383 1.63 -9.56 -15.84
CA MET A 383 2.55 -10.65 -15.52
C MET A 383 3.47 -11.00 -16.69
N ASP A 384 3.00 -10.83 -17.93
CA ASP A 384 3.79 -11.06 -19.14
C ASP A 384 4.96 -10.07 -19.29
N ARG A 385 5.02 -9.00 -18.49
CA ARG A 385 6.17 -8.08 -18.44
C ARG A 385 7.43 -8.70 -17.85
N HIS A 386 7.33 -9.82 -17.15
CA HIS A 386 8.49 -10.60 -16.72
C HIS A 386 9.14 -11.25 -17.94
N ASP A 387 10.42 -10.98 -18.22
CA ASP A 387 11.13 -11.59 -19.34
C ASP A 387 11.55 -13.04 -19.08
N ASP A 388 11.64 -13.44 -17.80
CA ASP A 388 12.12 -14.73 -17.34
C ASP A 388 10.99 -15.72 -17.10
N TRP A 389 10.24 -15.58 -16.00
CA TRP A 389 9.20 -16.51 -15.60
C TRP A 389 8.14 -15.82 -14.75
N CYS A 390 6.93 -16.35 -14.83
CA CYS A 390 5.86 -15.98 -13.91
C CYS A 390 4.78 -17.07 -13.88
N VAL A 391 4.02 -17.15 -12.80
CA VAL A 391 2.90 -18.07 -12.67
C VAL A 391 1.65 -17.34 -12.18
N VAL A 392 0.54 -17.54 -12.88
CA VAL A 392 -0.78 -17.06 -12.45
C VAL A 392 -1.62 -18.25 -12.00
N ILE A 393 -2.09 -18.24 -10.76
CA ILE A 393 -2.92 -19.29 -10.16
C ILE A 393 -4.33 -18.75 -10.01
N CYS A 394 -5.25 -19.26 -10.81
CA CYS A 394 -6.65 -18.88 -10.81
C CYS A 394 -7.44 -19.84 -9.91
N LEU A 395 -7.98 -19.34 -8.80
CA LEU A 395 -8.86 -20.11 -7.92
C LEU A 395 -10.31 -19.97 -8.42
N VAL A 396 -10.91 -21.09 -8.82
CA VAL A 396 -12.21 -21.09 -9.48
C VAL A 396 -13.22 -21.94 -8.71
N GLY A 397 -14.34 -21.32 -8.31
CA GLY A 397 -15.44 -21.99 -7.62
C GLY A 397 -16.68 -22.14 -8.51
N GLY A 398 -17.31 -23.31 -8.47
CA GLY A 398 -18.65 -23.50 -9.04
C GLY A 398 -19.76 -23.07 -8.07
N GLY A 399 -20.95 -22.71 -8.60
CA GLY A 399 -22.16 -22.52 -7.79
C GLY A 399 -22.27 -21.20 -7.02
N GLN A 400 -21.47 -20.19 -7.36
CA GLN A 400 -21.60 -18.83 -6.84
C GLN A 400 -22.37 -17.95 -7.83
N GLU A 401 -23.17 -17.01 -7.31
CA GLU A 401 -23.84 -15.99 -8.13
C GLU A 401 -22.80 -15.03 -8.73
N ILE A 402 -22.88 -14.83 -10.05
CA ILE A 402 -22.08 -13.83 -10.76
C ILE A 402 -22.85 -12.50 -10.84
N ASN A 403 -22.15 -11.39 -10.65
CA ASN A 403 -22.74 -10.07 -10.78
C ASN A 403 -22.71 -9.54 -12.22
N SER A 404 -23.43 -8.46 -12.47
CA SER A 404 -23.46 -7.81 -13.78
C SER A 404 -22.06 -7.39 -14.23
N GLY A 405 -21.61 -7.93 -15.36
CA GLY A 405 -20.31 -7.64 -15.97
C GLY A 405 -19.20 -8.64 -15.63
N GLU A 406 -19.46 -9.61 -14.77
CA GLU A 406 -18.61 -10.78 -14.51
C GLU A 406 -18.90 -11.89 -15.56
N ALA A 407 -17.88 -12.58 -16.07
CA ALA A 407 -18.02 -13.52 -17.20
C ALA A 407 -18.36 -14.97 -16.80
N GLY A 408 -18.06 -15.37 -15.56
CA GLY A 408 -18.08 -16.79 -15.18
C GLY A 408 -16.91 -17.56 -15.82
N ILE A 409 -17.04 -18.89 -15.92
CA ILE A 409 -16.03 -19.79 -16.52
C ILE A 409 -16.25 -19.95 -18.04
N GLY A 410 -17.34 -19.40 -18.58
CA GLY A 410 -17.72 -19.56 -19.97
C GLY A 410 -17.48 -18.31 -20.80
N GLU A 411 -16.22 -18.06 -21.16
CA GLU A 411 -15.81 -17.35 -22.40
C GLU A 411 -14.57 -18.01 -22.99
#